data_AF-A0A3Q2ZEF5-F1
#
_entry.id   AF-A0A3Q2ZEF5-F1
#
_cell.length_a   1.000
_cell.length_b   1.000
_cell.length_c   1.000
_cell.angle_alpha   90.00
_cell.angle_beta   90.00
_cell.angle_gamma   90.00
#
_symmetry.space_group_name_H-M   'P 1'
#
loop_
_entity.id
_entity.type
_entity.pdbx_description
1 polymer ?
#
loop_
_entity_poly.entity_id
_entity_poly.type
_entity_poly.pdbx_seq_one_letter_code
_entity_poly.pdbx_strand_id
1 'polypeptide(L)'
;LVSQASLSIWGWGGLGVVLFLVTFGPFAIFYLAFYIFCFIGGGFLVTLLYGKINSEKHLEKCEHSYLSPTQIGIVKTLDEMKLEMKPIKIDRRLTGSSIIDEPLQQVIQFALRDYIQYWYYTLSEDESFLLEIRQTLQTALIQFSTRSKEVDWQPYFTTRLVDDFATHLRVFRKAQDRLADREDKQRDITDELVDSFFEAEVEMERKICRDIVCTSHKDEEGFLRDLCELLLYLLLPPGDFHNKSMRYFLREVLAYGVLLPLINQLSDPDYINQFVIWMIRDSSCNYEAFMNILKLTDKPPELEAVKDKVVEELQYLRSLDTAGDDINVIKNQINSLMFVKKVCETRIQRLQSGKEVDTLKLAASFGKLCVIPLDHILVHNIALQFFMDFMQAAGAQAELFFWLTVEGYRVTAQQQLMVMEGWQKDEKKQPGTTKGLLRVAALGVYEQYLSDKVGGTRSRHPLNILKHASFFTLHHDPTPEIFDEVQRKVYEMMLRDERFYPSFKQSPLYVRMLAELDMLKEPSYRGSDDGEGESFNGSPTGSLNLVGTRLSVEEVAVGVSFS
;
A
#
# COMPACT_ATOMS: atom_id res chain seq x y z
N LEU A 1 28.76 -119.68 6.53
CA LEU A 1 29.23 -119.62 5.13
C LEU A 1 28.33 -120.58 4.35
N VAL A 2 27.34 -120.15 3.58
CA VAL A 2 27.48 -119.48 2.28
C VAL A 2 26.32 -118.50 2.00
N SER A 3 26.71 -117.28 1.65
CA SER A 3 26.07 -116.16 0.93
C SER A 3 24.61 -116.29 0.41
N GLN A 4 23.73 -115.42 0.91
CA GLN A 4 22.51 -114.97 0.21
C GLN A 4 22.95 -114.05 -0.95
N ALA A 5 22.81 -114.50 -2.19
CA ALA A 5 23.06 -113.67 -3.37
C ALA A 5 21.89 -112.68 -3.56
N SER A 6 22.02 -111.47 -3.00
CA SER A 6 21.16 -110.34 -3.37
C SER A 6 21.58 -109.84 -4.76
N LEU A 7 20.79 -110.14 -5.79
CA LEU A 7 20.99 -109.60 -7.13
C LEU A 7 20.72 -108.07 -7.09
N SER A 8 21.75 -107.28 -7.39
CA SER A 8 21.68 -105.81 -7.50
C SER A 8 20.60 -105.38 -8.51
N ILE A 9 19.97 -104.22 -8.30
CA ILE A 9 18.98 -103.59 -9.22
C ILE A 9 19.52 -103.54 -10.66
N TRP A 10 20.84 -103.36 -10.80
CA TRP A 10 21.53 -103.39 -12.10
C TRP A 10 21.55 -104.77 -12.76
N GLY A 11 21.52 -105.85 -11.98
CA GLY A 11 21.42 -107.23 -12.48
C GLY A 11 20.04 -107.55 -13.03
N TRP A 12 18.97 -107.09 -12.36
CA TRP A 12 17.60 -107.21 -12.88
C TRP A 12 17.37 -106.34 -14.11
N GLY A 13 17.93 -105.12 -14.13
CA GLY A 13 17.91 -104.25 -15.31
C GLY A 13 18.64 -104.87 -16.51
N GLY A 14 19.83 -105.46 -16.28
CA GLY A 14 20.60 -106.15 -17.32
C GLY A 14 19.89 -107.38 -17.88
N LEU A 15 19.29 -108.21 -17.02
CA LEU A 15 18.48 -109.36 -17.44
C LEU A 15 17.28 -108.93 -18.30
N GLY A 16 16.61 -107.84 -17.93
CA GLY A 16 15.51 -107.26 -18.68
C GLY A 16 15.92 -106.79 -20.09
N VAL A 17 17.07 -106.14 -20.22
CA VAL A 17 17.60 -105.67 -21.52
C VAL A 17 17.98 -106.85 -22.42
N VAL A 18 18.59 -107.90 -21.87
CA VAL A 18 18.96 -109.10 -22.65
C VAL A 18 17.72 -109.86 -23.11
N LEU A 19 16.74 -110.08 -22.23
CA LEU A 19 15.47 -110.71 -22.60
C LEU A 19 14.76 -109.91 -23.69
N PHE A 20 14.69 -108.58 -23.55
CA PHE A 20 14.06 -107.69 -24.51
C PHE A 20 14.72 -107.75 -25.91
N LEU A 21 16.05 -107.76 -25.96
CA LEU A 21 16.80 -107.89 -27.21
C LEU A 21 16.65 -109.26 -27.87
N VAL A 22 16.51 -110.33 -27.08
CA VAL A 22 16.29 -111.69 -27.60
C VAL A 22 14.86 -111.86 -28.14
N THR A 23 13.84 -111.33 -27.47
CA THR A 23 12.44 -111.48 -27.90
C THR A 23 12.06 -110.56 -29.07
N PHE A 24 12.62 -109.35 -29.14
CA PHE A 24 12.22 -108.34 -30.13
C PHE A 24 13.31 -108.02 -31.17
N GLY A 25 14.51 -108.60 -31.02
CA GLY A 25 15.64 -108.40 -31.93
C GLY A 25 16.40 -107.09 -31.71
N PRO A 26 17.56 -106.90 -32.37
CA PRO A 26 18.40 -105.70 -32.21
C PRO A 26 17.72 -104.42 -32.71
N PHE A 27 16.71 -104.54 -33.57
CA PHE A 27 15.94 -103.40 -34.09
C PHE A 27 14.88 -102.87 -33.11
N ALA A 28 14.61 -103.58 -32.01
CA ALA A 28 13.63 -103.16 -31.00
C ALA A 28 13.96 -101.81 -30.37
N ILE A 29 15.25 -101.49 -30.20
CA ILE A 29 15.70 -100.20 -29.66
C ILE A 29 15.34 -99.06 -30.62
N PHE A 30 15.47 -99.27 -31.94
CA PHE A 30 15.11 -98.26 -32.94
C PHE A 30 13.60 -98.01 -32.97
N TYR A 31 12.79 -99.06 -32.88
CA TYR A 31 11.33 -98.91 -32.79
C TYR A 31 10.92 -98.20 -31.50
N LEU A 32 11.52 -98.56 -30.36
CA LEU A 32 11.25 -97.88 -29.08
C LEU A 32 11.62 -96.39 -29.15
N ALA A 33 12.79 -96.05 -29.71
CA ALA A 33 13.21 -94.67 -29.91
C ALA A 33 12.26 -93.90 -30.84
N PHE A 34 11.80 -94.54 -31.93
CA PHE A 34 10.82 -93.96 -32.84
C PHE A 34 9.47 -93.70 -32.15
N TYR A 35 8.96 -94.64 -31.36
CA TYR A 35 7.72 -94.45 -30.59
C TYR A 35 7.84 -93.34 -29.56
N ILE A 36 9.00 -93.23 -28.86
CA ILE A 36 9.25 -92.13 -27.93
C ILE A 36 9.27 -90.79 -28.69
N PHE A 37 9.91 -90.73 -29.85
CA PHE A 37 9.95 -89.51 -30.67
C PHE A 37 8.55 -89.12 -31.17
N CYS A 38 7.75 -90.08 -31.65
CA CYS A 38 6.36 -89.84 -32.04
C CYS A 38 5.48 -89.42 -30.85
N PHE A 39 5.71 -89.97 -29.65
CA PHE A 39 4.97 -89.60 -28.45
C PHE A 39 5.30 -88.18 -27.99
N ILE A 40 6.59 -87.82 -27.96
CA ILE A 40 7.03 -86.45 -27.60
C ILE A 40 6.57 -85.45 -28.67
N GLY A 41 6.74 -85.77 -29.95
CA GLY A 41 6.30 -84.91 -31.05
C GLY A 41 4.78 -84.74 -31.09
N GLY A 42 4.02 -85.83 -30.89
CA GLY A 42 2.57 -85.80 -30.78
C GLY A 42 2.09 -85.02 -29.57
N GLY A 43 2.72 -85.22 -28.40
CA GLY A 43 2.43 -84.46 -27.19
C GLY A 43 2.70 -82.96 -27.36
N PHE A 44 3.81 -82.60 -28.01
CA PHE A 44 4.13 -81.21 -28.34
C PHE A 44 3.11 -80.60 -29.31
N LEU A 45 2.73 -81.34 -30.36
CA LEU A 45 1.72 -80.89 -31.33
C LEU A 45 0.34 -80.72 -30.67
N VAL A 46 -0.08 -81.64 -29.81
CA VAL A 46 -1.33 -81.52 -29.05
C VAL A 46 -1.28 -80.33 -28.10
N THR A 47 -0.14 -80.09 -27.43
CA THR A 47 0.03 -78.94 -26.54
C THR A 47 -0.02 -77.62 -27.32
N LEU A 48 0.59 -77.56 -28.51
CA LEU A 48 0.52 -76.40 -29.40
C LEU A 48 -0.88 -76.17 -29.95
N LEU A 49 -1.58 -77.22 -30.38
CA LEU A 49 -2.95 -77.12 -30.88
C LEU A 49 -3.92 -76.75 -29.76
N TYR A 50 -3.77 -77.35 -28.57
CA TYR A 50 -4.55 -76.99 -27.39
C TYR A 50 -4.26 -75.54 -26.97
N GLY A 51 -3.00 -75.13 -26.97
CA GLY A 51 -2.59 -73.75 -26.72
C GLY A 51 -3.18 -72.77 -27.73
N LYS A 52 -3.15 -73.12 -29.03
CA LYS A 52 -3.75 -72.32 -30.10
C LYS A 52 -5.26 -72.20 -29.92
N ILE A 53 -5.98 -73.31 -29.77
CA ILE A 53 -7.44 -73.33 -29.58
C ILE A 53 -7.83 -72.57 -28.30
N ASN A 54 -7.08 -72.73 -27.21
CA ASN A 54 -7.38 -72.03 -25.97
C ASN A 54 -7.04 -70.53 -26.06
N SER A 55 -6.04 -70.15 -26.85
CA SER A 55 -5.74 -68.75 -27.17
C SER A 55 -6.82 -68.12 -28.06
N GLU A 56 -7.34 -68.84 -29.05
CA GLU A 56 -8.43 -68.40 -29.91
C GLU A 56 -9.73 -68.25 -29.11
N LYS A 57 -10.05 -69.21 -28.23
CA LYS A 57 -11.16 -69.06 -27.27
C LYS A 57 -10.96 -67.92 -26.28
N HIS A 58 -9.73 -67.66 -25.82
CA HIS A 58 -9.43 -66.50 -24.98
C HIS A 58 -9.62 -65.20 -25.75
N LEU A 59 -9.22 -65.16 -27.03
CA LEU A 59 -9.38 -64.02 -27.91
C LEU A 59 -10.86 -63.73 -28.18
N GLU A 60 -11.67 -64.74 -28.50
CA GLU A 60 -13.13 -64.61 -28.64
C GLU A 60 -13.80 -64.11 -27.33
N LYS A 61 -13.32 -64.57 -26.17
CA LYS A 61 -13.83 -64.13 -24.86
C LYS A 61 -13.44 -62.69 -24.53
N CYS A 62 -12.28 -62.24 -25.00
CA CYS A 62 -11.85 -60.84 -24.95
C CYS A 62 -12.63 -59.98 -25.94
N GLU A 63 -12.96 -60.49 -27.12
CA GLU A 63 -13.75 -59.81 -28.15
C GLU A 63 -15.21 -59.59 -27.71
N HIS A 64 -15.73 -60.46 -26.85
CA HIS A 64 -17.06 -60.32 -26.23
C HIS A 64 -17.07 -59.65 -24.84
N SER A 65 -15.90 -59.32 -24.28
CA SER A 65 -15.82 -58.43 -23.11
C SER A 65 -15.85 -57.00 -23.62
N TYR A 66 -16.79 -56.20 -23.13
CA TYR A 66 -16.98 -54.77 -23.43
C TYR A 66 -15.81 -53.89 -22.94
N LEU A 67 -14.60 -54.18 -23.40
CA LEU A 67 -13.50 -53.25 -23.40
C LEU A 67 -13.30 -52.90 -24.87
N SER A 68 -13.65 -51.65 -25.20
CA SER A 68 -13.34 -51.03 -26.49
C SER A 68 -11.91 -51.37 -26.91
N PRO A 69 -11.64 -51.58 -28.21
CA PRO A 69 -10.27 -51.73 -28.70
C PRO A 69 -9.43 -50.62 -28.09
N THR A 70 -8.22 -50.91 -27.62
CA THR A 70 -7.25 -49.85 -27.27
C THR A 70 -6.85 -49.18 -28.58
N GLN A 71 -7.77 -48.38 -29.10
CA GLN A 71 -7.51 -47.46 -30.16
C GLN A 71 -6.55 -46.44 -29.58
N ILE A 72 -5.38 -46.37 -30.21
CA ILE A 72 -4.89 -45.06 -30.62
C ILE A 72 -4.30 -44.26 -29.43
N GLY A 73 -3.57 -44.83 -28.46
CA GLY A 73 -2.86 -44.00 -27.47
C GLY A 73 -1.89 -43.01 -28.12
N ILE A 74 -0.95 -43.53 -28.92
CA ILE A 74 0.01 -42.72 -29.67
C ILE A 74 -0.64 -41.98 -30.84
N VAL A 75 -1.58 -42.61 -31.55
CA VAL A 75 -2.24 -41.96 -32.70
C VAL A 75 -3.22 -40.87 -32.22
N LYS A 76 -3.77 -40.94 -31.00
CA LYS A 76 -4.71 -39.95 -30.44
C LYS A 76 -3.90 -38.83 -29.87
N THR A 77 -2.76 -39.10 -29.21
CA THR A 77 -1.80 -38.05 -28.89
C THR A 77 -1.21 -37.43 -30.15
N LEU A 78 -1.00 -38.18 -31.23
CA LEU A 78 -0.51 -37.66 -32.49
C LEU A 78 -1.59 -36.87 -33.25
N ASP A 79 -2.84 -37.30 -33.20
CA ASP A 79 -3.99 -36.59 -33.77
C ASP A 79 -4.35 -35.36 -32.91
N GLU A 80 -4.15 -35.42 -31.59
CA GLU A 80 -4.25 -34.28 -30.66
C GLU A 80 -3.07 -33.30 -30.83
N MET A 81 -1.87 -33.78 -31.14
CA MET A 81 -0.71 -32.95 -31.52
C MET A 81 -0.84 -32.38 -32.94
N LYS A 82 -1.54 -33.07 -33.85
CA LYS A 82 -1.79 -32.64 -35.24
C LYS A 82 -3.04 -31.80 -35.38
N LEU A 83 -3.94 -31.81 -34.40
CA LEU A 83 -5.04 -30.87 -34.32
C LEU A 83 -4.42 -29.49 -34.17
N GLU A 84 -4.47 -28.69 -35.24
CA GLU A 84 -4.12 -27.28 -35.19
C GLU A 84 -4.79 -26.67 -33.96
N MET A 85 -3.97 -26.15 -33.04
CA MET A 85 -4.45 -25.54 -31.82
C MET A 85 -5.46 -24.47 -32.20
N LYS A 86 -6.65 -24.57 -31.61
CA LYS A 86 -7.71 -23.58 -31.83
C LYS A 86 -7.09 -22.20 -31.65
N PRO A 87 -7.31 -21.24 -32.57
CA PRO A 87 -6.74 -19.91 -32.41
C PRO A 87 -7.20 -19.36 -31.07
N ILE A 88 -6.23 -19.16 -30.16
CA ILE A 88 -6.49 -18.61 -28.85
C ILE A 88 -6.98 -17.17 -29.11
N LYS A 89 -8.29 -16.95 -28.92
CA LYS A 89 -8.89 -15.63 -29.07
C LYS A 89 -8.58 -14.84 -27.81
N ILE A 90 -7.54 -14.03 -27.90
CA ILE A 90 -7.09 -13.13 -26.85
C ILE A 90 -7.94 -11.85 -26.92
N ASP A 91 -8.79 -11.64 -25.92
CA ASP A 91 -9.51 -10.36 -25.80
C ASP A 91 -8.51 -9.27 -25.40
N ARG A 92 -8.56 -8.14 -26.10
CA ARG A 92 -7.72 -6.99 -25.77
C ARG A 92 -8.27 -6.22 -24.57
N ARG A 93 -9.57 -6.35 -24.29
CA ARG A 93 -10.26 -5.68 -23.19
C ARG A 93 -10.00 -6.42 -21.89
N LEU A 94 -9.45 -5.72 -20.90
CA LEU A 94 -9.17 -6.28 -19.57
C LEU A 94 -10.09 -5.68 -18.52
N THR A 95 -10.07 -4.35 -18.40
CA THR A 95 -10.83 -3.59 -17.41
C THR A 95 -12.06 -2.92 -18.01
N GLY A 96 -12.01 -2.64 -19.32
CA GLY A 96 -13.02 -1.89 -20.05
C GLY A 96 -12.76 -0.40 -20.20
N SER A 97 -11.59 0.07 -19.76
CA SER A 97 -11.06 1.42 -20.03
C SER A 97 -9.81 1.30 -20.90
N SER A 98 -9.81 1.92 -22.09
CA SER A 98 -8.66 1.86 -23.01
C SER A 98 -7.39 2.49 -22.43
N ILE A 99 -7.53 3.51 -21.59
CA ILE A 99 -6.42 4.21 -20.92
C ILE A 99 -5.64 3.27 -20.00
N ILE A 100 -6.31 2.29 -19.39
CA ILE A 100 -5.70 1.32 -18.47
C ILE A 100 -5.32 0.04 -19.21
N ASP A 101 -6.18 -0.40 -20.14
CA ASP A 101 -5.98 -1.65 -20.87
C ASP A 101 -4.72 -1.61 -21.76
N GLU A 102 -4.40 -0.46 -22.38
CA GLU A 102 -3.19 -0.32 -23.20
C GLU A 102 -1.89 -0.50 -22.38
N PRO A 103 -1.65 0.25 -21.28
CA PRO A 103 -0.52 0.01 -20.40
C PRO A 103 -0.47 -1.41 -19.84
N LEU A 104 -1.60 -1.97 -19.41
CA LEU A 104 -1.63 -3.34 -18.88
C LEU A 104 -1.22 -4.38 -19.93
N GLN A 105 -1.66 -4.22 -21.18
CA GLN A 105 -1.25 -5.12 -22.27
C GLN A 105 0.26 -4.98 -22.58
N GLN A 106 0.84 -3.79 -22.42
CA GLN A 106 2.29 -3.59 -22.53
C GLN A 106 3.04 -4.27 -21.38
N VAL A 107 2.55 -4.15 -20.15
CA VAL A 107 3.13 -4.84 -18.99
C VAL A 107 3.13 -6.35 -19.18
N ILE A 108 2.02 -6.94 -19.65
CA ILE A 108 1.96 -8.37 -19.98
C ILE A 108 2.98 -8.70 -21.07
N GLN A 109 3.06 -7.89 -22.14
CA GLN A 109 4.00 -8.12 -23.23
C GLN A 109 5.47 -8.10 -22.75
N PHE A 110 5.84 -7.12 -21.92
CA PHE A 110 7.19 -7.01 -21.38
C PHE A 110 7.48 -8.14 -20.39
N ALA A 111 6.53 -8.52 -19.54
CA ALA A 111 6.71 -9.64 -18.63
C ALA A 111 6.95 -10.96 -19.38
N LEU A 112 6.17 -11.25 -20.42
CA LEU A 112 6.36 -12.42 -21.27
C LEU A 112 7.73 -12.38 -21.99
N ARG A 113 8.10 -11.23 -22.55
CA ARG A 113 9.37 -11.05 -23.27
C ARG A 113 10.58 -11.25 -22.36
N ASP A 114 10.59 -10.55 -21.23
CA ASP A 114 11.77 -10.40 -20.39
C ASP A 114 11.97 -11.60 -19.47
N TYR A 115 10.89 -12.21 -18.98
CA TYR A 115 10.98 -13.32 -18.01
C TYR A 115 10.72 -14.71 -18.60
N ILE A 116 10.13 -14.82 -19.80
CA ILE A 116 9.69 -16.12 -20.35
C ILE A 116 10.32 -16.41 -21.70
N GLN A 117 10.17 -15.48 -22.65
CA GLN A 117 10.53 -15.68 -24.05
C GLN A 117 12.02 -15.98 -24.23
N TYR A 118 12.90 -15.32 -23.45
CA TYR A 118 14.35 -15.50 -23.52
C TYR A 118 14.78 -16.96 -23.33
N TRP A 119 14.31 -17.64 -22.28
CA TRP A 119 14.69 -19.03 -22.02
C TRP A 119 13.78 -20.01 -22.76
N TYR A 120 12.52 -19.67 -23.00
CA TYR A 120 11.57 -20.58 -23.64
C TYR A 120 11.98 -20.91 -25.09
N TYR A 121 12.43 -19.91 -25.86
CA TYR A 121 12.91 -20.14 -27.22
C TYR A 121 14.21 -20.94 -27.32
N THR A 122 14.90 -21.19 -26.19
CA THR A 122 16.00 -22.16 -26.16
C THR A 122 15.51 -23.62 -26.10
N LEU A 123 14.25 -23.83 -25.71
CA LEU A 123 13.63 -25.14 -25.50
C LEU A 123 12.66 -25.52 -26.62
N SER A 124 11.85 -24.57 -27.11
CA SER A 124 10.81 -24.81 -28.11
C SER A 124 10.51 -23.56 -28.93
N GLU A 125 10.19 -23.74 -30.21
CA GLU A 125 9.72 -22.68 -31.12
C GLU A 125 8.19 -22.52 -31.10
N ASP A 126 7.47 -23.37 -30.35
CA ASP A 126 6.00 -23.35 -30.31
C ASP A 126 5.47 -22.11 -29.55
N GLU A 127 4.76 -21.22 -30.24
CA GLU A 127 4.18 -20.02 -29.62
C GLU A 127 3.00 -20.31 -28.68
N SER A 128 2.46 -21.52 -28.73
CA SER A 128 1.22 -21.87 -28.04
C SER A 128 1.33 -21.78 -26.53
N PHE A 129 2.46 -22.21 -25.96
CA PHE A 129 2.76 -22.02 -24.53
C PHE A 129 2.73 -20.56 -24.11
N LEU A 130 3.33 -19.66 -24.90
CA LEU A 130 3.34 -18.22 -24.61
C LEU A 130 1.93 -17.63 -24.70
N LEU A 131 1.13 -18.09 -25.66
CA LEU A 131 -0.27 -17.67 -25.81
C LEU A 131 -1.15 -18.18 -24.67
N GLU A 132 -0.95 -19.40 -24.18
CA GLU A 132 -1.67 -19.97 -23.02
C GLU A 132 -1.33 -19.21 -21.73
N ILE A 133 -0.04 -18.92 -21.49
CA ILE A 133 0.35 -18.09 -20.35
C ILE A 133 -0.27 -16.70 -20.46
N ARG A 134 -0.23 -16.09 -21.65
CA ARG A 134 -0.85 -14.78 -21.88
C ARG A 134 -2.35 -14.80 -21.58
N GLN A 135 -3.07 -15.80 -22.08
CA GLN A 135 -4.50 -15.95 -21.83
C GLN A 135 -4.80 -16.14 -20.35
N THR A 136 -3.96 -16.92 -19.65
CA THR A 136 -4.06 -17.17 -18.21
C THR A 136 -3.87 -15.86 -17.42
N LEU A 137 -2.84 -15.08 -17.74
CA LEU A 137 -2.58 -13.77 -17.12
C LEU A 137 -3.71 -12.78 -17.40
N GLN A 138 -4.23 -12.72 -18.62
CA GLN A 138 -5.36 -11.85 -18.95
C GLN A 138 -6.63 -12.26 -18.21
N THR A 139 -6.91 -13.57 -18.11
CA THR A 139 -8.05 -14.08 -17.35
C THR A 139 -7.93 -13.68 -15.88
N ALA A 140 -6.74 -13.83 -15.29
CA ALA A 140 -6.45 -13.39 -13.94
C ALA A 140 -6.68 -11.89 -13.76
N LEU A 141 -6.23 -11.05 -14.71
CA LEU A 141 -6.43 -9.61 -14.68
C LEU A 141 -7.89 -9.18 -14.87
N ILE A 142 -8.66 -9.89 -15.69
CA ILE A 142 -10.10 -9.65 -15.85
C ILE A 142 -10.83 -9.99 -14.54
N GLN A 143 -10.49 -11.12 -13.91
CA GLN A 143 -11.02 -11.49 -12.60
C GLN A 143 -10.64 -10.48 -11.53
N PHE A 144 -9.38 -10.03 -11.52
CA PHE A 144 -8.91 -8.99 -10.63
C PHE A 144 -9.71 -7.70 -10.84
N SER A 145 -9.85 -7.22 -12.07
CA SER A 145 -10.62 -6.02 -12.40
C SER A 145 -12.09 -6.14 -11.98
N THR A 146 -12.69 -7.31 -12.17
CA THR A 146 -14.08 -7.55 -11.77
C THR A 146 -14.24 -7.46 -10.26
N ARG A 147 -13.34 -8.11 -9.50
CA ARG A 147 -13.34 -8.03 -8.03
C ARG A 147 -12.99 -6.64 -7.51
N SER A 148 -12.07 -5.93 -8.16
CA SER A 148 -11.76 -4.54 -7.81
C SER A 148 -12.97 -3.62 -7.94
N LYS A 149 -13.92 -3.91 -8.85
CA LYS A 149 -15.17 -3.14 -8.97
C LYS A 149 -16.16 -3.39 -7.84
N GLU A 150 -16.03 -4.51 -7.13
CA GLU A 150 -16.87 -4.85 -5.96
C GLU A 150 -16.36 -4.18 -4.68
N VAL A 151 -15.14 -3.62 -4.69
CA VAL A 151 -14.54 -2.94 -3.54
C VAL A 151 -15.00 -1.49 -3.50
N ASP A 152 -15.46 -1.06 -2.32
CA ASP A 152 -15.74 0.34 -2.06
C ASP A 152 -14.43 1.11 -1.81
N TRP A 153 -13.95 1.79 -2.86
CA TRP A 153 -12.68 2.51 -2.85
C TRP A 153 -12.73 3.82 -2.05
N GLN A 154 -13.90 4.42 -1.86
CA GLN A 154 -14.03 5.69 -1.14
C GLN A 154 -13.53 5.55 0.31
N PRO A 155 -14.11 4.69 1.17
CA PRO A 155 -13.63 4.53 2.54
C PRO A 155 -12.20 3.96 2.59
N TYR A 156 -11.80 3.18 1.59
CA TYR A 156 -10.42 2.70 1.53
C TYR A 156 -9.41 3.86 1.40
N PHE A 157 -9.62 4.77 0.44
CA PHE A 157 -8.70 5.87 0.20
C PHE A 157 -8.85 7.02 1.18
N THR A 158 -10.06 7.30 1.67
CA THR A 158 -10.29 8.46 2.55
C THR A 158 -10.06 8.15 4.03
N THR A 159 -10.28 6.91 4.47
CA THR A 159 -10.10 6.56 5.89
C THR A 159 -8.98 5.55 6.06
N ARG A 160 -9.12 4.33 5.52
CA ARG A 160 -8.19 3.23 5.87
C ARG A 160 -6.74 3.51 5.50
N LEU A 161 -6.50 3.94 4.26
CA LEU A 161 -5.15 4.26 3.79
C LEU A 161 -4.56 5.44 4.56
N VAL A 162 -5.37 6.45 4.86
CA VAL A 162 -4.95 7.64 5.63
C VAL A 162 -4.63 7.25 7.07
N ASP A 163 -5.44 6.38 7.68
CA ASP A 163 -5.22 5.86 9.03
C ASP A 163 -3.95 5.02 9.12
N ASP A 164 -3.70 4.17 8.11
CA ASP A 164 -2.47 3.36 8.02
C ASP A 164 -1.24 4.28 7.89
N PHE A 165 -1.30 5.30 7.02
CA PHE A 165 -0.22 6.27 6.86
C PHE A 165 -0.01 7.11 8.13
N ALA A 166 -1.09 7.57 8.76
CA ALA A 166 -1.03 8.32 10.01
C ALA A 166 -0.45 7.47 11.14
N THR A 167 -0.78 6.19 11.19
CA THR A 167 -0.24 5.24 12.17
C THR A 167 1.25 5.05 11.95
N HIS A 168 1.69 4.80 10.70
CA HIS A 168 3.11 4.74 10.35
C HIS A 168 3.86 6.01 10.77
N LEU A 169 3.29 7.20 10.52
CA LEU A 169 3.91 8.47 10.91
C LEU A 169 3.99 8.66 12.43
N ARG A 170 2.99 8.20 13.20
CA ARG A 170 3.02 8.22 14.67
C ARG A 170 4.11 7.29 15.22
N VAL A 171 4.21 6.07 14.69
CA VAL A 171 5.27 5.11 15.05
C VAL A 171 6.64 5.71 14.76
N PHE A 172 6.82 6.30 13.57
CA PHE A 172 8.05 6.96 13.16
C PHE A 172 8.45 8.12 14.09
N ARG A 173 7.51 9.03 14.41
CA ARG A 173 7.79 10.14 15.34
C ARG A 173 8.19 9.64 16.72
N LYS A 174 7.47 8.64 17.25
CA LYS A 174 7.80 8.01 18.53
C LYS A 174 9.19 7.37 18.51
N ALA A 175 9.59 6.76 17.39
CA ALA A 175 10.92 6.20 17.22
C ALA A 175 12.01 7.28 17.17
N GLN A 176 11.74 8.41 16.50
CA GLN A 176 12.65 9.56 16.47
C GLN A 176 12.83 10.20 17.84
N ASP A 177 11.75 10.40 18.61
CA ASP A 177 11.81 10.98 19.95
C ASP A 177 12.70 10.13 20.87
N ARG A 178 12.61 8.79 20.79
CA ARG A 178 13.49 7.86 21.54
C ARG A 178 14.96 7.99 21.20
N LEU A 179 15.29 8.34 19.96
CA LEU A 179 16.68 8.56 19.53
C LEU A 179 17.19 9.94 19.94
N ALA A 180 16.33 10.95 19.98
CA ALA A 180 16.71 12.29 20.42
C ALA A 180 17.16 12.31 21.90
N ASP A 181 16.61 11.43 22.73
CA ASP A 181 16.93 11.28 24.15
C ASP A 181 18.20 10.45 24.42
N ARG A 182 18.81 9.80 23.41
CA ARG A 182 19.99 8.93 23.59
C ARG A 182 21.29 9.65 23.22
N GLU A 183 22.19 9.79 24.19
CA GLU A 183 23.49 10.47 24.02
C GLU A 183 24.59 9.58 23.40
N ASP A 184 24.39 8.25 23.32
CA ASP A 184 25.40 7.29 22.87
C ASP A 184 25.34 7.03 21.35
N LYS A 185 26.18 7.73 20.58
CA LYS A 185 26.28 7.62 19.11
C LYS A 185 27.31 6.58 18.65
N GLN A 186 27.11 5.31 18.98
CA GLN A 186 28.12 4.27 18.67
C GLN A 186 27.70 3.25 17.60
N ARG A 187 26.41 3.13 17.25
CA ARG A 187 25.96 2.35 16.07
C ARG A 187 25.52 3.27 14.94
N ASP A 188 25.30 2.69 13.77
CA ASP A 188 24.69 3.39 12.64
C ASP A 188 23.30 3.90 13.07
N ILE A 189 23.11 5.21 12.96
CA ILE A 189 21.88 5.91 13.35
C ILE A 189 20.66 5.33 12.62
N THR A 190 20.90 4.82 11.41
CA THR A 190 19.88 4.23 10.54
C THR A 190 19.37 2.90 11.08
N ASP A 191 20.27 2.01 11.50
CA ASP A 191 19.90 0.69 12.05
C ASP A 191 19.19 0.85 13.41
N GLU A 192 19.66 1.78 14.26
CA GLU A 192 19.02 2.06 15.55
C GLU A 192 17.61 2.65 15.39
N LEU A 193 17.37 3.45 14.35
CA LEU A 193 16.05 3.98 14.03
C LEU A 193 15.09 2.88 13.59
N VAL A 194 15.55 1.92 12.79
CA VAL A 194 14.76 0.79 12.34
C VAL A 194 14.36 -0.10 13.54
N ASP A 195 15.29 -0.40 14.44
CA ASP A 195 15.00 -1.16 15.66
C ASP A 195 13.97 -0.42 16.54
N SER A 196 14.18 0.87 16.78
CA SER A 196 13.28 1.73 17.57
C SER A 196 11.88 1.83 16.93
N PHE A 197 11.82 1.85 15.61
CA PHE A 197 10.57 1.88 14.85
C PHE A 197 9.73 0.63 15.07
N PHE A 198 10.32 -0.56 14.88
CA PHE A 198 9.57 -1.81 15.06
C PHE A 198 9.22 -2.09 16.52
N GLU A 199 10.04 -1.66 17.48
CA GLU A 199 9.67 -1.70 18.90
C GLU A 199 8.45 -0.81 19.19
N ALA A 200 8.42 0.40 18.62
CA ALA A 200 7.28 1.30 18.74
C ALA A 200 6.03 0.75 18.04
N GLU A 201 6.16 0.06 16.90
CA GLU A 201 5.07 -0.62 16.18
C GLU A 201 4.44 -1.69 17.07
N VAL A 202 5.24 -2.57 17.66
CA VAL A 202 4.76 -3.65 18.54
C VAL A 202 3.98 -3.10 19.74
N GLU A 203 4.47 -2.02 20.36
CA GLU A 203 3.78 -1.39 21.49
C GLU A 203 2.41 -0.80 21.10
N MET A 204 2.31 -0.22 19.90
CA MET A 204 1.12 0.46 19.42
C MET A 204 0.09 -0.51 18.82
N GLU A 205 0.51 -1.41 17.95
CA GLU A 205 -0.37 -2.32 17.22
C GLU A 205 -0.62 -3.65 17.95
N ARG A 206 0.25 -4.03 18.90
CA ARG A 206 0.22 -5.22 19.78
C ARG A 206 0.17 -6.59 19.11
N LYS A 207 -0.48 -6.73 17.95
CA LYS A 207 -0.77 -7.99 17.26
C LYS A 207 -0.01 -8.16 15.96
N ILE A 208 0.55 -7.08 15.42
CA ILE A 208 1.24 -7.07 14.14
C ILE A 208 2.66 -6.54 14.38
N CYS A 209 3.64 -7.24 13.82
CA CYS A 209 5.03 -6.85 13.79
C CYS A 209 5.57 -7.22 12.42
N ARG A 210 6.05 -6.22 11.68
CA ARG A 210 6.52 -6.38 10.29
C ARG A 210 8.05 -6.48 10.19
N ASP A 211 8.74 -6.46 11.34
CA ASP A 211 10.19 -6.48 11.49
C ASP A 211 10.87 -7.56 10.63
N ILE A 212 10.44 -8.81 10.74
CA ILE A 212 11.09 -9.95 10.06
C ILE A 212 10.99 -9.79 8.54
N VAL A 213 9.81 -9.41 8.04
CA VAL A 213 9.56 -9.24 6.60
C VAL A 213 10.36 -8.06 6.05
N CYS A 214 10.47 -6.96 6.81
CA CYS A 214 11.13 -5.74 6.36
C CYS A 214 12.65 -5.71 6.57
N THR A 215 13.21 -6.57 7.43
CA THR A 215 14.66 -6.60 7.73
C THR A 215 15.39 -7.76 7.06
N SER A 216 14.69 -8.82 6.68
CA SER A 216 15.26 -10.02 6.07
C SER A 216 14.77 -10.20 4.63
N HIS A 217 15.68 -10.06 3.67
CA HIS A 217 15.39 -10.29 2.25
C HIS A 217 14.80 -11.67 1.98
N LYS A 218 15.18 -12.70 2.75
CA LYS A 218 14.64 -14.06 2.57
C LYS A 218 13.18 -14.16 3.01
N ASP A 219 12.82 -13.46 4.07
CA ASP A 219 11.47 -13.48 4.61
C ASP A 219 10.55 -12.57 3.79
N GLU A 220 11.06 -11.47 3.25
CA GLU A 220 10.38 -10.65 2.25
C GLU A 220 10.01 -11.48 1.00
N GLU A 221 11.00 -12.17 0.42
CA GLU A 221 10.78 -13.06 -0.72
C GLU A 221 9.74 -14.16 -0.40
N GLY A 222 9.82 -14.75 0.78
CA GLY A 222 8.86 -15.75 1.25
C GLY A 222 7.44 -15.18 1.35
N PHE A 223 7.30 -14.01 1.95
CA PHE A 223 6.04 -13.30 2.07
C PHE A 223 5.43 -12.97 0.70
N LEU A 224 6.23 -12.49 -0.25
CA LEU A 224 5.76 -12.20 -1.61
C LEU A 224 5.36 -13.45 -2.39
N ARG A 225 6.05 -14.58 -2.19
CA ARG A 225 5.63 -15.88 -2.75
C ARG A 225 4.27 -16.30 -2.19
N ASP A 226 4.07 -16.21 -0.89
CA ASP A 226 2.81 -16.58 -0.24
C ASP A 226 1.65 -15.66 -0.67
N LEU A 227 1.92 -14.36 -0.80
CA LEU A 227 0.98 -13.39 -1.36
C LEU A 227 0.60 -13.75 -2.81
N CYS A 228 1.59 -14.05 -3.65
CA CYS A 228 1.34 -14.48 -5.02
C CYS A 228 0.56 -15.80 -5.09
N GLU A 229 0.83 -16.77 -4.22
CA GLU A 229 0.06 -18.03 -4.16
C GLU A 229 -1.42 -17.75 -3.83
N LEU A 230 -1.70 -16.85 -2.88
CA LEU A 230 -3.04 -16.43 -2.53
C LEU A 230 -3.73 -15.68 -3.68
N LEU A 231 -3.02 -14.75 -4.33
CA LEU A 231 -3.55 -14.02 -5.50
C LEU A 231 -3.87 -14.98 -6.63
N LEU A 232 -2.98 -15.93 -6.95
CA LEU A 232 -3.23 -16.95 -7.98
C LEU A 232 -4.43 -17.83 -7.62
N TYR A 233 -4.61 -18.19 -6.34
CA TYR A 233 -5.79 -18.93 -5.89
C TYR A 233 -7.10 -18.17 -6.11
N LEU A 234 -7.08 -16.85 -5.89
CA LEU A 234 -8.25 -16.00 -6.03
C LEU A 234 -8.58 -15.62 -7.47
N LEU A 235 -7.57 -15.57 -8.35
CA LEU A 235 -7.68 -15.01 -9.70
C LEU A 235 -7.69 -16.07 -10.81
N LEU A 236 -7.05 -17.23 -10.61
CA LEU A 236 -7.01 -18.27 -11.64
C LEU A 236 -8.25 -19.16 -11.65
N PRO A 237 -8.68 -19.63 -12.84
CA PRO A 237 -9.64 -20.72 -12.93
C PRO A 237 -9.16 -21.97 -12.18
N PRO A 238 -10.06 -22.79 -11.62
CA PRO A 238 -9.66 -24.01 -10.91
C PRO A 238 -8.79 -24.93 -11.76
N GLY A 239 -9.09 -25.12 -13.05
CA GLY A 239 -8.27 -25.98 -13.93
C GLY A 239 -6.80 -25.55 -13.98
N ASP A 240 -6.56 -24.25 -14.09
CA ASP A 240 -5.23 -23.65 -14.21
C ASP A 240 -4.48 -23.66 -12.88
N PHE A 241 -5.18 -23.38 -11.77
CA PHE A 241 -4.58 -23.41 -10.44
C PHE A 241 -4.14 -24.82 -10.01
N HIS A 242 -4.87 -25.87 -10.43
CA HIS A 242 -4.49 -27.26 -10.13
C HIS A 242 -3.27 -27.72 -10.93
N ASN A 243 -2.89 -27.03 -12.00
CA ASN A 243 -1.63 -27.26 -12.70
C ASN A 243 -0.46 -26.71 -11.89
N LYS A 244 0.16 -27.57 -11.07
CA LYS A 244 1.26 -27.21 -10.16
C LYS A 244 2.44 -26.54 -10.87
N SER A 245 2.82 -27.04 -12.05
CA SER A 245 3.97 -26.51 -12.79
C SER A 245 3.71 -25.08 -13.24
N MET A 246 2.54 -24.82 -13.83
CA MET A 246 2.14 -23.48 -14.26
C MET A 246 1.98 -22.53 -13.07
N ARG A 247 1.33 -22.99 -12.00
CA ARG A 247 1.13 -22.20 -10.78
C ARG A 247 2.45 -21.78 -10.14
N TYR A 248 3.38 -22.71 -9.91
CA TYR A 248 4.67 -22.38 -9.29
C TYR A 248 5.48 -21.47 -10.19
N PHE A 249 5.50 -21.73 -11.49
CA PHE A 249 6.17 -20.86 -12.44
C PHE A 249 5.61 -19.43 -12.42
N LEU A 250 4.29 -19.27 -12.53
CA LEU A 250 3.64 -17.96 -12.47
C LEU A 250 3.87 -17.25 -11.12
N ARG A 251 3.86 -18.00 -10.01
CA ARG A 251 4.14 -17.45 -8.69
C ARG A 251 5.54 -16.84 -8.62
N GLU A 252 6.56 -17.54 -9.11
CA GLU A 252 7.93 -17.00 -9.11
C GLU A 252 8.06 -15.78 -10.02
N VAL A 253 7.46 -15.81 -11.22
CA VAL A 253 7.46 -14.67 -12.14
C VAL A 253 6.78 -13.46 -11.52
N LEU A 254 5.63 -13.63 -10.86
CA LEU A 254 4.94 -12.52 -10.20
C LEU A 254 5.68 -12.02 -8.98
N ALA A 255 6.17 -12.90 -8.10
CA ALA A 255 6.86 -12.50 -6.87
C ALA A 255 8.18 -11.79 -7.16
N TYR A 256 9.07 -12.41 -7.95
CA TYR A 256 10.42 -11.89 -8.20
C TYR A 256 10.53 -10.99 -9.43
N GLY A 257 9.74 -11.27 -10.46
CA GLY A 257 9.77 -10.50 -11.70
C GLY A 257 8.95 -9.21 -11.64
N VAL A 258 7.89 -9.18 -10.83
CA VAL A 258 6.95 -8.05 -10.84
C VAL A 258 6.86 -7.36 -9.48
N LEU A 259 6.47 -8.07 -8.43
CA LEU A 259 6.17 -7.46 -7.13
C LEU A 259 7.41 -6.97 -6.40
N LEU A 260 8.47 -7.78 -6.32
CA LEU A 260 9.70 -7.39 -5.62
C LEU A 260 10.36 -6.13 -6.25
N PRO A 261 10.56 -6.05 -7.58
CA PRO A 261 11.08 -4.82 -8.20
C PRO A 261 10.15 -3.62 -8.00
N LEU A 262 8.83 -3.83 -8.03
CA LEU A 262 7.86 -2.76 -7.79
C LEU A 262 7.95 -2.23 -6.36
N ILE A 263 8.01 -3.11 -5.36
CA ILE A 263 8.13 -2.73 -3.95
C ILE A 263 9.45 -1.99 -3.71
N ASN A 264 10.56 -2.50 -4.26
CA ASN A 264 11.85 -1.82 -4.18
C ASN A 264 11.80 -0.42 -4.80
N GLN A 265 11.17 -0.26 -5.97
CA GLN A 265 11.00 1.04 -6.62
C GLN A 265 10.13 1.99 -5.79
N LEU A 266 9.00 1.51 -5.26
CA LEU A 266 8.07 2.33 -4.48
C LEU A 266 8.63 2.71 -3.11
N SER A 267 9.55 1.90 -2.57
CA SER A 267 10.22 2.13 -1.29
C SER A 267 11.53 2.92 -1.44
N ASP A 268 11.98 3.15 -2.67
CA ASP A 268 13.20 3.90 -2.94
C ASP A 268 13.03 5.39 -2.56
N PRO A 269 13.88 5.94 -1.68
CA PRO A 269 13.75 7.32 -1.23
C PRO A 269 13.83 8.34 -2.36
N ASP A 270 14.67 8.12 -3.38
CA ASP A 270 14.80 9.02 -4.51
C ASP A 270 13.54 8.99 -5.38
N TYR A 271 12.98 7.80 -5.64
CA TYR A 271 11.70 7.67 -6.33
C TYR A 271 10.57 8.40 -5.60
N ILE A 272 10.44 8.22 -4.28
CA ILE A 272 9.42 8.91 -3.47
C ILE A 272 9.63 10.43 -3.55
N ASN A 273 10.86 10.91 -3.37
CA ASN A 273 11.17 12.34 -3.42
C ASN A 273 10.87 12.94 -4.79
N GLN A 274 11.27 12.27 -5.88
CA GLN A 274 10.96 12.69 -7.24
C GLN A 274 9.46 12.69 -7.52
N PHE A 275 8.73 11.70 -6.99
CA PHE A 275 7.28 11.64 -7.13
C PHE A 275 6.62 12.82 -6.42
N VAL A 276 7.06 13.16 -5.21
CA VAL A 276 6.59 14.35 -4.49
C VAL A 276 6.89 15.62 -5.28
N ILE A 277 8.11 15.78 -5.78
CA ILE A 277 8.52 16.92 -6.62
C ILE A 277 7.63 17.02 -7.87
N TRP A 278 7.37 15.89 -8.53
CA TRP A 278 6.52 15.83 -9.70
C TRP A 278 5.07 16.27 -9.38
N MET A 279 4.50 15.80 -8.26
CA MET A 279 3.16 16.20 -7.84
C MET A 279 3.03 17.70 -7.56
N ILE A 280 4.09 18.34 -7.04
CA ILE A 280 4.07 19.78 -6.71
C ILE A 280 4.64 20.65 -7.83
N ARG A 281 5.05 20.08 -8.97
CA ARG A 281 5.75 20.80 -10.05
C ARG A 281 4.98 22.02 -10.57
N ASP A 282 3.66 21.89 -10.68
CA ASP A 282 2.78 22.96 -11.20
C ASP A 282 2.30 23.90 -10.09
N SER A 283 2.72 23.68 -8.84
CA SER A 283 2.45 24.59 -7.73
C SER A 283 3.43 25.77 -7.81
N SER A 284 2.90 26.99 -7.93
CA SER A 284 3.73 28.19 -7.91
C SER A 284 4.30 28.40 -6.50
N CYS A 285 5.53 27.97 -6.25
CA CYS A 285 6.23 28.32 -5.01
C CYS A 285 6.42 29.84 -4.93
N ASN A 286 5.72 30.51 -4.01
CA ASN A 286 5.91 31.93 -3.77
C ASN A 286 7.36 32.18 -3.31
N TYR A 287 8.04 33.16 -3.91
CA TYR A 287 9.36 33.60 -3.46
C TYR A 287 9.37 33.92 -1.96
N GLU A 288 8.32 34.57 -1.46
CA GLU A 288 8.21 34.92 -0.04
C GLU A 288 8.14 33.68 0.85
N ALA A 289 7.36 32.67 0.47
CA ALA A 289 7.29 31.38 1.15
C ALA A 289 8.65 30.67 1.15
N PHE A 290 9.33 30.61 0.01
CA PHE A 290 10.67 30.02 -0.10
C PHE A 290 11.67 30.73 0.82
N MET A 291 11.66 32.07 0.85
CA MET A 291 12.54 32.85 1.72
C MET A 291 12.19 32.67 3.20
N ASN A 292 10.93 32.51 3.56
CA ASN A 292 10.50 32.26 4.93
C ASN A 292 10.96 30.88 5.41
N ILE A 293 10.83 29.85 4.57
CA ILE A 293 11.35 28.51 4.87
C ILE A 293 12.84 28.59 5.18
N LEU A 294 13.66 29.18 4.30
CA LEU A 294 15.11 29.30 4.53
C LEU A 294 15.49 30.05 5.81
N LYS A 295 14.68 31.04 6.22
CA LYS A 295 14.92 31.80 7.46
C LYS A 295 14.53 30.99 8.70
N LEU A 296 13.53 30.12 8.60
CA LEU A 296 12.95 29.36 9.72
C LEU A 296 13.59 27.98 9.90
N THR A 297 14.08 27.35 8.83
CA THR A 297 14.75 26.04 8.88
C THR A 297 15.80 26.02 9.99
N ASP A 298 15.75 24.96 10.79
CA ASP A 298 16.63 24.66 11.91
C ASP A 298 17.66 23.57 11.58
N LYS A 299 17.53 22.93 10.41
CA LYS A 299 18.44 21.90 9.90
C LYS A 299 19.53 22.52 9.01
N PRO A 300 20.80 22.55 9.46
CA PRO A 300 21.91 23.03 8.63
C PRO A 300 22.09 22.31 7.29
N PRO A 301 21.91 20.97 7.19
CA PRO A 301 22.10 20.25 5.92
C PRO A 301 21.18 20.72 4.78
N GLU A 302 19.92 21.06 5.10
CA GLU A 302 18.96 21.56 4.10
C GLU A 302 19.40 22.93 3.55
N LEU A 303 19.87 23.82 4.42
CA LEU A 303 20.38 25.14 4.04
C LEU A 303 21.66 25.05 3.20
N GLU A 304 22.54 24.10 3.53
CA GLU A 304 23.77 23.85 2.76
C GLU A 304 23.45 23.32 1.37
N ALA A 305 22.51 22.38 1.24
CA ALA A 305 22.07 21.85 -0.06
C ALA A 305 21.49 22.95 -0.97
N VAL A 306 20.66 23.85 -0.42
CA VAL A 306 20.14 25.01 -1.16
C VAL A 306 21.27 25.96 -1.57
N LYS A 307 22.21 26.24 -0.65
CA LYS A 307 23.36 27.10 -0.94
C LYS A 307 24.20 26.53 -2.07
N ASP A 308 24.47 25.23 -2.08
CA ASP A 308 25.27 24.57 -3.12
C ASP A 308 24.58 24.65 -4.49
N LYS A 309 23.26 24.43 -4.55
CA LYS A 309 22.48 24.62 -5.78
C LYS A 309 22.47 26.07 -6.27
N VAL A 310 22.35 27.03 -5.35
CA VAL A 310 22.45 28.47 -5.69
C VAL A 310 23.84 28.81 -6.23
N VAL A 311 24.90 28.22 -5.68
CA VAL A 311 26.27 28.43 -6.18
C VAL A 311 26.47 27.83 -7.56
N GLU A 312 25.94 26.63 -7.82
CA GLU A 312 25.94 26.00 -9.14
C GLU A 312 25.25 26.89 -10.19
N GLU A 313 24.05 27.39 -9.87
CA GLU A 313 23.30 28.28 -10.76
C GLU A 313 24.00 29.64 -10.97
N LEU A 314 24.62 30.19 -9.93
CA LEU A 314 25.43 31.41 -10.04
C LEU A 314 26.64 31.22 -10.96
N GLN A 315 27.28 30.04 -10.94
CA GLN A 315 28.38 29.73 -11.84
C GLN A 315 27.88 29.59 -13.27
N TYR A 316 26.74 28.93 -13.48
CA TYR A 316 26.09 28.81 -14.78
C TYR A 316 25.76 30.19 -15.36
N LEU A 317 25.04 31.05 -14.63
CA LEU A 317 24.68 32.40 -15.09
C LEU A 317 25.90 33.29 -15.39
N ARG A 318 26.99 33.13 -14.64
CA ARG A 318 28.26 33.86 -14.90
C ARG A 318 29.02 33.35 -16.12
N SER A 319 28.78 32.11 -16.53
CA SER A 319 29.40 31.51 -17.72
C SER A 319 28.70 31.91 -19.03
N LEU A 320 27.49 32.46 -18.95
CA LEU A 320 26.75 32.94 -20.11
C LEU A 320 27.37 34.25 -20.64
N ASP A 321 28.21 34.14 -21.67
CA ASP A 321 28.68 35.28 -22.46
C ASP A 321 27.47 35.94 -23.16
N THR A 322 27.02 37.08 -22.64
CA THR A 322 25.87 37.82 -23.19
C THR A 322 26.26 39.22 -23.63
N ALA A 323 25.82 39.59 -24.84
CA ALA A 323 25.93 40.93 -25.40
C ALA A 323 24.51 41.48 -25.63
N GLY A 324 24.12 42.56 -24.94
CA GLY A 324 22.80 43.21 -25.12
C GLY A 324 21.92 43.23 -23.87
N ASP A 325 20.59 43.34 -24.07
CA ASP A 325 19.56 43.49 -23.02
C ASP A 325 19.51 42.33 -22.01
N ASP A 326 19.94 41.13 -22.41
CA ASP A 326 20.03 39.95 -21.54
C ASP A 326 21.00 40.14 -20.35
N ILE A 327 21.98 41.04 -20.48
CA ILE A 327 22.96 41.33 -19.43
C ILE A 327 22.27 41.87 -18.17
N ASN A 328 21.24 42.71 -18.31
CA ASN A 328 20.56 43.31 -17.17
C ASN A 328 19.66 42.29 -16.45
N VAL A 329 19.02 41.40 -17.21
CA VAL A 329 18.21 40.30 -16.65
C VAL A 329 19.09 39.32 -15.88
N ILE A 330 20.21 38.91 -16.47
CA ILE A 330 21.18 38.00 -15.83
C ILE A 330 21.78 38.64 -14.57
N LYS A 331 22.14 39.93 -14.62
CA LYS A 331 22.61 40.66 -13.42
C LYS A 331 21.57 40.67 -12.30
N ASN A 332 20.29 40.89 -12.62
CA ASN A 332 19.22 40.86 -11.63
C ASN A 332 19.03 39.46 -11.03
N GLN A 333 19.10 38.41 -11.84
CA GLN A 333 19.06 37.02 -11.36
C GLN A 333 20.25 36.69 -10.46
N ILE A 334 21.47 37.08 -10.87
CA ILE A 334 22.70 36.91 -10.05
C ILE A 334 22.55 37.63 -8.71
N ASN A 335 22.05 38.87 -8.69
CA ASN A 335 21.85 39.62 -7.45
C ASN A 335 20.83 38.93 -6.53
N SER A 336 19.74 38.41 -7.09
CA SER A 336 18.71 37.69 -6.34
C SER A 336 19.26 36.39 -5.74
N LEU A 337 20.01 35.61 -6.51
CA LEU A 337 20.65 34.38 -6.03
C LEU A 337 21.76 34.65 -4.99
N MET A 338 22.53 35.73 -5.15
CA MET A 338 23.50 36.17 -4.14
C MET A 338 22.83 36.54 -2.81
N PHE A 339 21.62 37.11 -2.86
CA PHE A 339 20.83 37.37 -1.66
C PHE A 339 20.41 36.06 -0.97
N VAL A 340 19.87 35.09 -1.71
CA VAL A 340 19.52 33.76 -1.18
C VAL A 340 20.73 33.08 -0.53
N LYS A 341 21.88 33.06 -1.21
CA LYS A 341 23.14 32.53 -0.69
C LYS A 341 23.52 33.15 0.66
N LYS A 342 23.44 34.48 0.75
CA LYS A 342 23.76 35.22 1.99
C LYS A 342 22.80 34.88 3.12
N VAL A 343 21.52 34.67 2.83
CA VAL A 343 20.52 34.25 3.83
C VAL A 343 20.85 32.86 4.38
N CYS A 344 21.15 31.89 3.51
CA CYS A 344 21.57 30.55 3.94
C CYS A 344 22.84 30.61 4.81
N GLU A 345 23.90 31.29 4.35
CA GLU A 345 25.16 31.41 5.09
C GLU A 345 24.98 32.05 6.47
N THR A 346 24.17 33.12 6.54
CA THR A 346 23.87 33.81 7.81
C THR A 346 23.11 32.89 8.76
N ARG A 347 22.16 32.09 8.25
CA ARG A 347 21.37 31.16 9.06
C ARG A 347 22.23 30.00 9.56
N ILE A 348 23.05 29.40 8.71
CA ILE A 348 23.99 28.31 9.06
C ILE A 348 24.95 28.78 10.15
N GLN A 349 25.59 29.93 9.99
CA GLN A 349 26.49 30.50 11.00
C GLN A 349 25.77 30.72 12.34
N ARG A 350 24.51 31.15 12.31
CA ARG A 350 23.71 31.36 13.52
C ARG A 350 23.40 30.03 14.22
N LEU A 351 22.98 29.01 13.49
CA LEU A 351 22.71 27.67 14.03
C LEU A 351 23.97 27.04 14.64
N GLN A 352 25.13 27.18 13.97
CA GLN A 352 26.41 26.71 14.48
C GLN A 352 26.91 27.49 15.71
N SER A 353 26.51 28.76 15.87
CA SER A 353 26.91 29.60 17.00
C SER A 353 26.13 29.37 18.30
N GLY A 354 25.09 28.52 18.28
CA GLY A 354 24.28 28.19 19.47
C GLY A 354 23.45 29.35 20.04
N LYS A 355 23.37 30.50 19.35
CA LYS A 355 22.47 31.59 19.72
C LYS A 355 21.06 31.24 19.26
N GLU A 356 20.25 30.73 20.19
CA GLU A 356 18.81 30.57 19.98
C GLU A 356 18.20 31.89 19.47
N VAL A 357 17.31 31.75 18.50
CA VAL A 357 16.56 32.87 17.97
C VAL A 357 15.60 33.33 19.07
N ASP A 358 15.85 34.52 19.61
CA ASP A 358 14.87 35.31 20.33
C ASP A 358 13.80 35.70 19.29
N THR A 359 12.89 34.76 19.00
CA THR A 359 11.82 34.84 17.99
C THR A 359 10.97 36.09 18.17
N LEU A 360 10.90 36.58 19.41
CA LEU A 360 10.32 37.86 19.80
C LEU A 360 11.05 39.09 19.25
N LYS A 361 12.38 39.07 19.11
CA LYS A 361 13.16 40.19 18.52
C LYS A 361 13.07 40.24 17.00
N LEU A 362 12.94 39.10 16.32
CA LEU A 362 12.62 39.08 14.89
C LEU A 362 11.19 39.59 14.66
N ALA A 363 10.23 39.17 15.49
CA ALA A 363 8.85 39.64 15.45
C ALA A 363 8.72 41.16 15.71
N ALA A 364 9.51 41.69 16.65
CA ALA A 364 9.56 43.13 16.95
C ALA A 364 10.11 43.99 15.79
N SER A 365 10.80 43.39 14.82
CA SER A 365 11.24 44.09 13.61
C SER A 365 10.15 44.20 12.53
N PHE A 366 9.07 43.42 12.64
CA PHE A 366 7.91 43.42 11.76
C PHE A 366 6.78 44.35 12.26
N GLY A 367 7.08 45.60 12.61
CA GLY A 367 6.06 46.61 12.93
C GLY A 367 4.91 46.12 13.84
N LYS A 368 3.68 46.58 13.59
CA LYS A 368 2.47 46.08 14.27
C LYS A 368 2.03 44.80 13.55
N LEU A 369 2.34 43.63 14.13
CA LEU A 369 1.96 42.31 13.58
C LEU A 369 0.47 42.27 13.19
N CYS A 370 0.16 41.59 12.09
CA CYS A 370 -1.22 41.35 11.68
C CYS A 370 -1.96 40.60 12.80
N VAL A 371 -3.10 41.13 13.24
CA VAL A 371 -3.94 40.48 14.25
C VAL A 371 -5.04 39.72 13.51
N ILE A 372 -4.92 38.39 13.44
CA ILE A 372 -5.93 37.51 12.87
C ILE A 372 -7.01 37.28 13.93
N PRO A 373 -8.29 37.60 13.65
CA PRO A 373 -9.40 37.28 14.54
C PRO A 373 -9.45 35.79 14.92
N LEU A 374 -9.85 35.47 16.15
CA LEU A 374 -9.88 34.09 16.65
C LEU A 374 -10.80 33.18 15.83
N ASP A 375 -11.92 33.70 15.34
CA ASP A 375 -12.84 33.00 14.43
C ASP A 375 -12.17 32.54 13.15
N HIS A 376 -11.27 33.34 12.57
CA HIS A 376 -10.52 32.94 11.38
C HIS A 376 -9.46 31.88 11.71
N ILE A 377 -8.82 31.95 12.89
CA ILE A 377 -7.85 30.94 13.34
C ILE A 377 -8.52 29.58 13.52
N LEU A 378 -9.74 29.56 14.08
CA LEU A 378 -10.48 28.34 14.35
C LEU A 378 -10.99 27.63 13.09
N VAL A 379 -11.11 28.34 11.97
CA VAL A 379 -11.58 27.80 10.68
C VAL A 379 -10.43 27.45 9.74
N HIS A 380 -9.29 28.12 9.85
CA HIS A 380 -8.16 27.93 8.95
C HIS A 380 -7.23 26.82 9.44
N ASN A 381 -7.14 25.70 8.70
CA ASN A 381 -6.39 24.49 9.09
C ASN A 381 -4.96 24.76 9.59
N ILE A 382 -4.18 25.55 8.83
CA ILE A 382 -2.81 25.91 9.19
C ILE A 382 -2.78 26.70 10.51
N ALA A 383 -3.62 27.75 10.62
CA ALA A 383 -3.69 28.60 11.80
C ALA A 383 -4.15 27.83 13.05
N LEU A 384 -5.14 26.95 12.87
CA LEU A 384 -5.68 26.10 13.91
C LEU A 384 -4.61 25.16 14.46
N GLN A 385 -3.75 24.56 13.61
CA GLN A 385 -2.66 23.70 14.06
C GLN A 385 -1.71 24.44 15.01
N PHE A 386 -1.24 25.63 14.62
CA PHE A 386 -0.38 26.44 15.50
C PHE A 386 -1.06 26.84 16.81
N PHE A 387 -2.39 27.09 16.77
CA PHE A 387 -3.14 27.38 17.99
C PHE A 387 -3.34 26.15 18.87
N MET A 388 -3.55 24.96 18.29
CA MET A 388 -3.64 23.68 19.02
C MET A 388 -2.32 23.35 19.74
N ASP A 389 -1.19 23.52 19.06
CA ASP A 389 0.14 23.29 19.63
C ASP A 389 0.42 24.25 20.81
N PHE A 390 0.02 25.52 20.67
CA PHE A 390 0.10 26.49 21.77
C PHE A 390 -0.77 26.10 22.96
N MET A 391 -2.01 25.70 22.71
CA MET A 391 -2.97 25.31 23.74
C MET A 391 -2.54 24.02 24.46
N GLN A 392 -1.80 23.13 23.76
CA GLN A 392 -1.16 21.95 24.34
C GLN A 392 -0.11 22.35 25.38
N ALA A 393 0.80 23.22 24.98
CA ALA A 393 1.86 23.70 25.86
C ALA A 393 1.31 24.47 27.08
N ALA A 394 0.19 25.17 26.92
CA ALA A 394 -0.48 25.91 27.99
C ALA A 394 -1.38 25.03 28.89
N GLY A 395 -1.60 23.77 28.56
CA GLY A 395 -2.50 22.86 29.30
C GLY A 395 -3.97 23.26 29.25
N ALA A 396 -4.38 23.98 28.20
CA ALA A 396 -5.71 24.59 28.05
C ALA A 396 -6.49 24.01 26.84
N GLN A 397 -6.18 22.78 26.44
CA GLN A 397 -6.75 22.17 25.22
C GLN A 397 -8.22 21.78 25.34
N ALA A 398 -8.73 21.55 26.54
CA ALA A 398 -10.09 21.05 26.75
C ALA A 398 -11.14 22.03 26.19
N GLU A 399 -10.91 23.32 26.35
CA GLU A 399 -11.78 24.39 25.87
C GLU A 399 -11.79 24.49 24.34
N LEU A 400 -10.62 24.33 23.69
CA LEU A 400 -10.51 24.33 22.24
C LEU A 400 -11.15 23.07 21.63
N PHE A 401 -10.89 21.90 22.22
CA PHE A 401 -11.49 20.65 21.76
C PHE A 401 -12.99 20.65 21.93
N PHE A 402 -13.52 21.17 23.04
CA PHE A 402 -14.96 21.35 23.20
C PHE A 402 -15.56 22.18 22.04
N TRP A 403 -14.93 23.29 21.68
CA TRP A 403 -15.41 24.15 20.59
C TRP A 403 -15.40 23.41 19.24
N LEU A 404 -14.33 22.67 18.92
CA LEU A 404 -14.19 21.90 17.68
C LEU A 404 -15.17 20.72 17.63
N THR A 405 -15.38 20.00 18.73
CA THR A 405 -16.34 18.90 18.81
C THR A 405 -17.77 19.39 18.63
N VAL A 406 -18.11 20.57 19.16
CA VAL A 406 -19.43 21.19 18.94
C VAL A 406 -19.62 21.59 17.47
N GLU A 407 -18.62 22.16 16.81
CA GLU A 407 -18.69 22.44 15.36
C GLU A 407 -18.81 21.15 14.53
N GLY A 408 -18.07 20.10 14.89
CA GLY A 408 -18.19 18.78 14.26
C GLY A 408 -19.60 18.19 14.41
N TYR A 409 -20.18 18.27 15.61
CA TYR A 409 -21.57 17.88 15.85
C TYR A 409 -22.56 18.70 15.02
N ARG A 410 -22.39 20.03 14.95
CA ARG A 410 -23.26 20.93 14.18
C ARG A 410 -23.30 20.53 12.70
N VAL A 411 -22.13 20.34 12.10
CA VAL A 411 -22.01 19.93 10.69
C VAL A 411 -22.66 18.56 10.46
N THR A 412 -22.38 17.60 11.33
CA THR A 412 -22.98 16.25 11.28
C THR A 412 -24.51 16.33 11.38
N ALA A 413 -25.03 17.12 12.34
CA ALA A 413 -26.46 17.31 12.53
C ALA A 413 -27.12 17.98 11.32
N GLN A 414 -26.51 19.00 10.73
CA GLN A 414 -27.01 19.67 9.53
C GLN A 414 -27.04 18.74 8.32
N GLN A 415 -25.97 17.96 8.08
CA GLN A 415 -25.92 17.00 6.97
C GLN A 415 -26.98 15.90 7.14
N GLN A 416 -27.10 15.33 8.33
CA GLN A 416 -28.09 14.28 8.61
C GLN A 416 -29.54 14.80 8.49
N LEU A 417 -29.80 16.05 8.88
CA LEU A 417 -31.10 16.69 8.71
C LEU A 417 -31.40 17.04 7.24
N MET A 418 -30.42 17.50 6.46
CA MET A 418 -30.58 17.71 5.01
C MET A 418 -30.89 16.40 4.27
N VAL A 419 -30.24 15.30 4.65
CA VAL A 419 -30.55 13.96 4.11
C VAL A 419 -31.98 13.55 4.47
N MET A 420 -32.45 13.86 5.68
CA MET A 420 -33.85 13.61 6.09
C MET A 420 -34.87 14.45 5.29
N GLU A 421 -34.60 15.73 5.01
CA GLU A 421 -35.45 16.56 4.15
C GLU A 421 -35.50 16.06 2.70
N GLY A 422 -34.39 15.51 2.20
CA GLY A 422 -34.33 14.82 0.91
C GLY A 422 -35.17 13.55 0.87
N TRP A 423 -35.28 12.82 1.99
CA TRP A 423 -36.05 11.57 2.10
C TRP A 423 -37.54 11.77 2.36
N GLN A 424 -37.99 12.97 2.73
CA GLN A 424 -39.43 13.27 2.80
C GLN A 424 -40.14 13.18 1.44
N LYS A 425 -39.41 13.06 0.33
CA LYS A 425 -39.97 12.81 -1.01
C LYS A 425 -40.12 11.32 -1.38
N ASP A 426 -39.50 10.40 -0.63
CA ASP A 426 -39.60 8.96 -0.85
C ASP A 426 -40.15 8.26 0.42
N GLU A 427 -41.42 7.84 0.39
CA GLU A 427 -42.22 7.33 1.53
C GLU A 427 -41.71 6.03 2.23
N LYS A 428 -40.44 5.62 2.09
CA LYS A 428 -39.99 4.27 2.51
C LYS A 428 -38.77 4.13 3.42
N LYS A 429 -38.31 5.15 4.15
CA LYS A 429 -37.31 4.95 5.23
C LYS A 429 -37.64 5.68 6.53
N GLN A 430 -37.46 4.98 7.66
CA GLN A 430 -37.90 5.40 8.99
C GLN A 430 -37.06 6.57 9.55
N PRO A 431 -37.66 7.70 9.96
CA PRO A 431 -36.99 8.86 10.54
C PRO A 431 -36.53 8.69 12.00
N GLY A 432 -36.80 7.54 12.63
CA GLY A 432 -36.50 7.30 14.05
C GLY A 432 -35.03 6.97 14.35
N THR A 433 -34.34 6.28 13.45
CA THR A 433 -32.97 5.78 13.68
C THR A 433 -31.94 6.92 13.64
N THR A 434 -32.06 7.85 12.69
CA THR A 434 -31.14 8.99 12.53
C THR A 434 -31.24 9.99 13.68
N LYS A 435 -32.47 10.29 14.14
CA LYS A 435 -32.68 11.11 15.35
C LYS A 435 -32.10 10.46 16.61
N GLY A 436 -32.11 9.12 16.68
CA GLY A 436 -31.45 8.35 17.74
C GLY A 436 -29.94 8.53 17.76
N LEU A 437 -29.28 8.48 16.60
CA LEU A 437 -27.83 8.69 16.47
C LEU A 437 -27.41 10.10 16.87
N LEU A 438 -28.15 11.13 16.44
CA LEU A 438 -27.89 12.52 16.83
C LEU A 438 -28.04 12.72 18.35
N ARG A 439 -29.01 12.04 18.98
CA ARG A 439 -29.17 12.07 20.43
C ARG A 439 -27.98 11.43 21.16
N VAL A 440 -27.47 10.30 20.65
CA VAL A 440 -26.28 9.65 21.23
C VAL A 440 -25.04 10.53 21.08
N ALA A 441 -24.84 11.17 19.92
CA ALA A 441 -23.73 12.10 19.71
C ALA A 441 -23.81 13.31 20.65
N ALA A 442 -24.99 13.93 20.79
CA ALA A 442 -25.19 15.05 21.72
C ALA A 442 -24.96 14.64 23.18
N LEU A 443 -25.38 13.44 23.58
CA LEU A 443 -25.10 12.90 24.91
C LEU A 443 -23.60 12.66 25.12
N GLY A 444 -22.87 12.18 24.11
CA GLY A 444 -21.41 12.02 24.16
C GLY A 444 -20.68 13.33 24.43
N VAL A 445 -21.03 14.40 23.71
CA VAL A 445 -20.46 15.74 23.93
C VAL A 445 -20.75 16.25 25.35
N TYR A 446 -21.97 16.01 25.84
CA TYR A 446 -22.36 16.38 27.20
C TYR A 446 -21.58 15.60 28.27
N GLU A 447 -21.45 14.29 28.12
CA GLU A 447 -20.74 13.45 29.09
C GLU A 447 -19.25 13.76 29.15
N GLN A 448 -18.62 14.02 28.00
CA GLN A 448 -17.18 14.24 27.90
C GLN A 448 -16.74 15.61 28.45
N TYR A 449 -17.53 16.67 28.23
CA TYR A 449 -17.11 18.04 28.55
C TYR A 449 -17.99 18.76 29.58
N LEU A 450 -19.23 18.31 29.80
CA LEU A 450 -20.24 19.01 30.61
C LEU A 450 -20.80 18.17 31.78
N SER A 451 -20.34 16.95 32.01
CA SER A 451 -20.82 16.12 33.13
C SER A 451 -20.00 16.35 34.40
N ASP A 452 -20.67 16.43 35.55
CA ASP A 452 -20.06 16.56 36.88
C ASP A 452 -19.21 15.32 37.29
N LYS A 453 -19.22 14.23 36.49
CA LYS A 453 -18.50 12.97 36.77
C LYS A 453 -17.09 12.88 36.16
N VAL A 454 -16.56 13.94 35.54
CA VAL A 454 -15.24 13.87 34.91
C VAL A 454 -14.14 13.87 35.97
N GLY A 455 -13.49 12.71 36.14
CA GLY A 455 -12.25 12.59 36.89
C GLY A 455 -11.13 13.37 36.19
N GLY A 456 -10.39 14.16 36.97
CA GLY A 456 -9.07 14.65 36.61
C GLY A 456 -8.98 16.13 36.18
N THR A 457 -9.86 16.63 35.31
CA THR A 457 -9.66 17.97 34.70
C THR A 457 -10.76 18.92 35.13
N ARG A 458 -10.43 19.76 36.12
CA ARG A 458 -11.32 20.74 36.75
C ARG A 458 -11.62 21.89 35.78
N SER A 459 -12.47 21.67 34.78
CA SER A 459 -13.01 22.79 33.99
C SER A 459 -13.96 23.60 34.87
N ARG A 460 -13.51 24.78 35.30
CA ARG A 460 -14.30 25.75 36.07
C ARG A 460 -15.33 26.41 35.14
N HIS A 461 -16.38 25.69 34.74
CA HIS A 461 -17.55 26.33 34.13
C HIS A 461 -18.55 26.74 35.24
N PRO A 462 -19.13 27.96 35.17
CA PRO A 462 -20.08 28.41 36.19
C PRO A 462 -21.32 27.51 36.22
N LEU A 463 -21.64 26.99 37.42
CA LEU A 463 -22.68 26.00 37.77
C LEU A 463 -24.09 26.21 37.19
N ASN A 464 -24.38 27.34 36.56
CA ASN A 464 -25.71 27.66 36.02
C ASN A 464 -25.93 27.15 34.59
N ILE A 465 -24.87 26.82 33.83
CA ILE A 465 -24.96 26.38 32.43
C ILE A 465 -25.24 24.86 32.34
N LEU A 466 -24.69 24.08 33.28
CA LEU A 466 -24.81 22.62 33.37
C LEU A 466 -26.27 22.15 33.55
N LYS A 467 -27.07 22.93 34.28
CA LYS A 467 -28.51 22.63 34.50
C LYS A 467 -29.40 22.90 33.29
N HIS A 468 -28.98 23.77 32.38
CA HIS A 468 -29.76 24.09 31.18
C HIS A 468 -29.47 23.10 30.05
N ALA A 469 -28.19 22.72 29.85
CA ALA A 469 -27.81 21.72 28.87
C ALA A 469 -28.40 20.33 29.18
N SER A 470 -28.37 19.90 30.45
CA SER A 470 -28.99 18.63 30.88
C SER A 470 -30.51 18.57 30.63
N PHE A 471 -31.20 19.69 30.79
CA PHE A 471 -32.66 19.77 30.55
C PHE A 471 -33.01 19.69 29.06
N PHE A 472 -32.24 20.35 28.19
CA PHE A 472 -32.49 20.35 26.74
C PHE A 472 -32.17 19.00 26.07
N THR A 473 -31.06 18.34 26.44
CA THR A 473 -30.64 17.06 25.82
C THR A 473 -31.55 15.88 26.18
N LEU A 474 -32.25 15.95 27.33
CA LEU A 474 -33.12 14.87 27.82
C LEU A 474 -34.57 14.96 27.33
N HIS A 475 -35.06 16.16 26.99
CA HIS A 475 -36.49 16.40 26.74
C HIS A 475 -36.83 16.95 25.34
N HIS A 476 -35.87 17.40 24.54
CA HIS A 476 -36.13 17.99 23.22
C HIS A 476 -35.46 17.20 22.08
N ASP A 477 -35.98 17.33 20.85
CA ASP A 477 -35.32 16.78 19.66
C ASP A 477 -33.95 17.44 19.47
N PRO A 478 -32.88 16.67 19.16
CA PRO A 478 -31.53 17.21 19.01
C PRO A 478 -31.48 18.13 17.79
N THR A 479 -31.31 19.43 18.03
CA THR A 479 -31.09 20.42 16.98
C THR A 479 -29.59 20.67 16.80
N PRO A 480 -29.15 21.14 15.62
CA PRO A 480 -27.76 21.55 15.40
C PRO A 480 -27.30 22.66 16.36
N GLU A 481 -28.24 23.46 16.89
CA GLU A 481 -27.97 24.64 17.72
C GLU A 481 -27.95 24.35 19.23
N ILE A 482 -28.04 23.08 19.65
CA ILE A 482 -28.24 22.70 21.07
C ILE A 482 -27.10 23.18 22.00
N PHE A 483 -25.91 23.40 21.45
CA PHE A 483 -24.72 23.83 22.20
C PHE A 483 -24.32 25.30 21.95
N ASP A 484 -25.06 26.07 21.14
CA ASP A 484 -24.66 27.43 20.72
C ASP A 484 -24.40 28.38 21.88
N GLU A 485 -25.25 28.32 22.90
CA GLU A 485 -25.13 29.19 24.09
C GLU A 485 -23.87 28.86 24.91
N VAL A 486 -23.51 27.58 24.99
CA VAL A 486 -22.32 27.11 25.72
C VAL A 486 -21.07 27.39 24.90
N GLN A 487 -21.11 27.08 23.61
CA GLN A 487 -20.03 27.32 22.66
C GLN A 487 -19.69 28.81 22.57
N ARG A 488 -20.68 29.70 22.55
CA ARG A 488 -20.45 31.17 22.56
C ARG A 488 -19.71 31.62 23.81
N LYS A 489 -20.06 31.07 24.98
CA LYS A 489 -19.37 31.41 26.23
C LYS A 489 -17.94 30.88 26.29
N VAL A 490 -17.69 29.68 25.74
CA VAL A 490 -16.33 29.14 25.60
C VAL A 490 -15.51 29.96 24.61
N TYR A 491 -16.10 30.38 23.49
CA TYR A 491 -15.47 31.31 22.56
C TYR A 491 -15.13 32.65 23.20
N GLU A 492 -16.06 33.27 23.94
CA GLU A 492 -15.80 34.50 24.68
C GLU A 492 -14.70 34.34 25.73
N MET A 493 -14.63 33.17 26.39
CA MET A 493 -13.55 32.83 27.32
C MET A 493 -12.20 32.76 26.59
N MET A 494 -12.11 32.01 25.49
CA MET A 494 -10.88 31.89 24.70
C MET A 494 -10.43 33.24 24.13
N LEU A 495 -11.37 34.14 23.81
CA LEU A 495 -11.08 35.46 23.26
C LEU A 495 -10.55 36.45 24.32
N ARG A 496 -11.10 36.41 25.55
CA ARG A 496 -10.88 37.45 26.58
C ARG A 496 -9.89 37.05 27.66
N ASP A 497 -9.81 35.77 28.02
CA ASP A 497 -8.93 35.31 29.10
C ASP A 497 -7.49 35.27 28.61
N GLU A 498 -6.59 35.91 29.37
CA GLU A 498 -5.18 36.08 29.03
C GLU A 498 -4.47 34.75 28.73
N ARG A 499 -4.93 33.63 29.31
CA ARG A 499 -4.32 32.30 29.14
C ARG A 499 -4.45 31.72 27.73
N PHE A 500 -5.32 32.27 26.89
CA PHE A 500 -5.67 31.72 25.59
C PHE A 500 -5.18 32.62 24.45
N TYR A 501 -6.10 33.18 23.65
CA TYR A 501 -5.80 33.98 22.47
C TYR A 501 -4.95 35.24 22.75
N PRO A 502 -5.12 35.99 23.86
CA PRO A 502 -4.24 37.12 24.18
C PRO A 502 -2.77 36.74 24.37
N SER A 503 -2.48 35.63 25.06
CA SER A 503 -1.12 35.09 25.20
C SER A 503 -0.61 34.48 23.89
N PHE A 504 -1.48 33.84 23.11
CA PHE A 504 -1.10 33.29 21.81
C PHE A 504 -0.54 34.38 20.89
N LYS A 505 -1.18 35.56 20.83
CA LYS A 505 -0.69 36.71 20.03
C LYS A 505 0.73 37.17 20.39
N GLN A 506 1.19 36.87 21.60
CA GLN A 506 2.52 37.22 22.10
C GLN A 506 3.52 36.07 21.96
N SER A 507 3.05 34.89 21.54
CA SER A 507 3.85 33.67 21.42
C SER A 507 4.69 33.64 20.12
N PRO A 508 5.89 33.06 20.15
CA PRO A 508 6.67 32.72 18.94
C PRO A 508 5.88 31.92 17.89
N LEU A 509 4.94 31.08 18.35
CA LEU A 509 4.11 30.24 17.47
C LEU A 509 3.17 31.09 16.60
N TYR A 510 2.68 32.22 17.12
CA TYR A 510 1.82 33.13 16.36
C TYR A 510 2.58 33.82 15.23
N VAL A 511 3.87 34.11 15.43
CA VAL A 511 4.73 34.72 14.41
C VAL A 511 5.05 33.70 13.31
N ARG A 512 5.31 32.44 13.68
CA ARG A 512 5.49 31.35 12.71
C ARG A 512 4.22 31.09 11.91
N MET A 513 3.06 31.09 12.57
CA MET A 513 1.77 31.01 11.90
C MET A 513 1.58 32.16 10.89
N LEU A 514 1.90 33.40 11.26
CA LEU A 514 1.82 34.53 10.33
C LEU A 514 2.78 34.38 9.14
N ALA A 515 3.95 33.77 9.32
CA ALA A 515 4.89 33.49 8.23
C ALA A 515 4.32 32.42 7.27
N GLU A 516 3.72 31.36 7.82
CA GLU A 516 3.12 30.26 7.06
C GLU A 516 1.87 30.70 6.29
N LEU A 517 1.12 31.66 6.85
CA LEU A 517 -0.05 32.26 6.22
C LEU A 517 0.29 33.45 5.30
N ASP A 518 1.58 33.72 5.07
CA ASP A 518 2.05 34.79 4.19
C ASP A 518 1.58 36.21 4.60
N MET A 519 1.40 36.43 5.91
CA MET A 519 0.86 37.69 6.47
C MET A 519 1.91 38.58 7.13
N LEU A 520 3.19 38.22 7.02
CA LEU A 520 4.31 39.07 7.42
C LEU A 520 4.66 40.04 6.30
N LYS A 521 3.92 41.16 6.20
CA LYS A 521 4.34 42.26 5.31
C LYS A 521 5.60 42.93 5.85
N GLU A 522 6.61 43.10 5.00
CA GLU A 522 7.74 43.98 5.29
C GLU A 522 7.26 45.44 5.39
N PRO A 523 7.83 46.27 6.29
CA PRO A 523 7.70 47.71 6.14
C PRO A 523 8.38 48.08 4.81
N SER A 524 7.59 48.55 3.85
CA SER A 524 8.06 49.04 2.56
C SER A 524 9.31 49.88 2.77
N TYR A 525 10.42 49.47 2.17
CA TYR A 525 11.65 50.25 2.14
C TYR A 525 11.35 51.53 1.35
N ARG A 526 10.91 52.58 2.06
CA ARG A 526 10.74 53.91 1.51
C ARG A 526 12.14 54.52 1.40
N GLY A 527 12.85 54.09 0.36
CA GLY A 527 14.00 54.81 -0.16
C GLY A 527 13.54 56.23 -0.54
N SER A 528 14.32 57.19 -0.11
CA SER A 528 14.11 58.63 -0.21
C SER A 528 13.81 59.14 -1.63
N ASP A 529 12.87 60.07 -1.64
CA ASP A 529 12.54 61.13 -2.61
C ASP A 529 13.67 61.54 -3.58
N ASP A 530 13.41 61.39 -4.88
CA ASP A 530 13.65 62.40 -5.93
C ASP A 530 13.06 61.88 -7.27
N GLY A 531 11.97 62.50 -7.74
CA GLY A 531 11.65 62.60 -9.17
C GLY A 531 10.48 61.76 -9.74
N GLU A 532 9.29 62.37 -9.72
CA GLU A 532 8.19 62.33 -10.71
C GLU A 532 7.52 61.00 -11.13
N GLY A 533 6.29 60.84 -10.63
CA GLY A 533 5.11 60.70 -11.51
C GLY A 533 4.73 59.29 -11.96
N GLU A 534 3.92 58.59 -11.16
CA GLU A 534 2.61 58.07 -11.60
C GLU A 534 1.81 57.52 -10.40
N SER A 535 0.62 58.08 -10.20
CA SER A 535 -0.31 57.69 -9.17
C SER A 535 -1.00 56.36 -9.53
N PHE A 536 -0.70 55.29 -8.81
CA PHE A 536 -1.56 54.11 -8.79
C PHE A 536 -2.33 54.07 -7.47
N ASN A 537 -3.57 54.54 -7.51
CA ASN A 537 -4.56 54.31 -6.46
C ASN A 537 -4.90 52.82 -6.41
N GLY A 538 -4.35 52.11 -5.44
CA GLY A 538 -4.71 50.73 -5.14
C GLY A 538 -4.85 50.54 -3.64
N SER A 539 -6.05 50.77 -3.11
CA SER A 539 -6.42 50.33 -1.76
C SER A 539 -6.19 48.81 -1.65
N PRO A 540 -5.54 48.28 -0.60
CA PRO A 540 -5.37 46.85 -0.46
C PRO A 540 -6.63 46.23 0.15
N THR A 541 -7.66 46.01 -0.66
CA THR A 541 -8.62 44.93 -0.42
C THR A 541 -7.95 43.63 -0.86
N GLY A 542 -7.16 43.04 0.04
CA GLY A 542 -6.77 41.64 -0.07
C GLY A 542 -7.98 40.79 0.26
N SER A 543 -8.88 40.63 -0.71
CA SER A 543 -10.03 39.76 -0.63
C SER A 543 -9.54 38.35 -0.36
N LEU A 544 -9.99 37.76 0.75
CA LEU A 544 -9.94 36.32 0.99
C LEU A 544 -10.59 35.61 -0.20
N ASN A 545 -9.80 35.09 -1.13
CA ASN A 545 -10.29 34.16 -2.13
C ASN A 545 -10.46 32.79 -1.48
N LEU A 546 -11.58 32.65 -0.76
CA LEU A 546 -12.14 31.40 -0.25
C LEU A 546 -12.79 30.65 -1.42
N VAL A 547 -12.00 29.93 -2.21
CA VAL A 547 -12.51 28.85 -3.04
C VAL A 547 -11.58 27.66 -2.93
N GLY A 548 -12.08 26.59 -2.32
CA GLY A 548 -11.54 25.24 -2.49
C GLY A 548 -10.65 24.73 -1.37
N THR A 549 -11.23 24.42 -0.21
CA THR A 549 -10.93 23.22 0.61
C THR A 549 -11.83 23.23 1.85
N ARG A 550 -13.12 22.90 1.66
CA ARG A 550 -13.91 22.34 2.76
C ARG A 550 -13.51 20.86 2.88
N LEU A 551 -12.40 20.60 3.56
CA LEU A 551 -12.20 19.31 4.22
C LEU A 551 -13.00 19.36 5.52
N SER A 552 -13.79 18.33 5.76
CA SER A 552 -14.79 18.26 6.82
C SER A 552 -14.13 18.36 8.19
N VAL A 553 -14.66 19.25 9.03
CA VAL A 553 -14.38 19.36 10.49
C VAL A 553 -14.47 18.00 11.21
N GLU A 554 -15.14 17.01 10.61
CA GLU A 554 -15.17 15.61 11.03
C GLU A 554 -13.77 14.96 11.14
N GLU A 555 -12.81 15.26 10.26
CA GLU A 555 -11.47 14.62 10.30
C GLU A 555 -10.65 15.07 11.53
N VAL A 556 -10.83 16.31 11.96
CA VAL A 556 -10.17 16.84 13.17
C VAL A 556 -10.85 16.34 14.44
N ALA A 557 -12.18 16.17 14.43
CA ALA A 557 -12.94 15.68 15.57
C ALA A 557 -12.74 14.17 15.82
N VAL A 558 -12.63 13.35 14.77
CA VAL A 558 -12.40 11.90 14.89
C VAL A 558 -11.01 11.59 15.46
N GLY A 559 -10.01 12.43 15.19
CA GLY A 559 -8.68 12.30 15.78
C GLY A 559 -8.61 12.58 17.30
N VAL A 560 -9.57 13.33 17.85
CA VAL A 560 -9.54 13.74 19.27
C VAL A 560 -10.36 12.80 20.17
N SER A 561 -11.36 12.10 19.65
CA SER A 561 -12.12 11.09 20.42
C SER A 561 -11.35 9.80 20.70
N PHE A 562 -10.17 9.60 20.12
CA PHE A 562 -9.31 8.42 20.34
C PHE A 562 -7.98 8.74 21.06
N SER A 563 -7.87 9.92 21.68
CA SER A 563 -6.76 10.26 22.60
C SER A 563 -6.98 9.72 24.01
#